data_AF-A0AAD1W868-F1
#
_entry.id   AF-A0AAD1W868-F1
#
_cell.length_a   1.000
_cell.length_b   1.000
_cell.length_c   1.000
_cell.angle_alpha   90.00
_cell.angle_beta   90.00
_cell.angle_gamma   90.00
#
_symmetry.space_group_name_H-M   'P 1'
#
loop_
_entity.id
_entity.type
_entity.pdbx_description
1 polymer ?
#
loop_
_entity_poly.entity_id
_entity_poly.type
_entity_poly.pdbx_seq_one_letter_code
_entity_poly.pdbx_strand_id
1 'polypeptide(L)'
;MLQETHFKEGAAPKLRSTYHPISYCNNHPEARRAGVAILLAANLGFQELDKMTDEHGRFLFIKGVIAERVYTFATIYVPNSKQAQFLRGTLNKLHGFSEGALIVGGDFKAPLDPLMDSSTGHSCLSQAHIRSIRRSLGELTLVDCWRAIHPTNKDYTHYLAVHNRYSRIDYLMIRQEGLSRLQSAAIEPATWSDHGSVQLDLESPLFKP
;
A
#
# COMPACT_ATOMS: atom_id res chain seq x y z
N MET A 1 -4.34 2.31 -5.48
CA MET A 1 -4.33 0.90 -5.03
C MET A 1 -5.51 0.71 -4.10
N LEU A 2 -6.17 -0.44 -4.12
CA LEU A 2 -7.38 -0.70 -3.32
C LEU A 2 -7.19 -1.99 -2.50
N GLN A 3 -7.77 -2.00 -1.30
CA GLN A 3 -7.87 -3.14 -0.39
C GLN A 3 -9.34 -3.34 0.00
N GLU A 4 -9.68 -4.48 0.60
CA GLU A 4 -11.05 -4.83 0.99
C GLU A 4 -12.05 -4.75 -0.17
N THR A 5 -11.61 -5.16 -1.37
CA THR A 5 -12.48 -5.11 -2.55
C THR A 5 -13.70 -6.03 -2.42
N HIS A 6 -13.60 -7.08 -1.60
CA HIS A 6 -14.68 -8.00 -1.24
C HIS A 6 -15.37 -8.70 -2.43
N PHE A 7 -14.72 -8.72 -3.59
CA PHE A 7 -15.14 -9.53 -4.72
C PHE A 7 -14.73 -10.99 -4.52
N LYS A 8 -15.52 -11.90 -5.09
CA LYS A 8 -15.15 -13.33 -5.20
C LYS A 8 -14.26 -13.53 -6.42
N GLU A 9 -13.53 -14.64 -6.46
CA GLU A 9 -12.89 -15.08 -7.69
C GLU A 9 -13.92 -15.24 -8.83
N GLY A 10 -13.53 -14.86 -10.05
CA GLY A 10 -14.44 -14.77 -11.21
C GLY A 10 -15.35 -13.52 -11.23
N ALA A 11 -15.48 -12.78 -10.12
CA ALA A 11 -16.12 -11.47 -10.12
C ALA A 11 -15.07 -10.37 -10.32
N ALA A 12 -15.15 -9.65 -11.43
CA ALA A 12 -14.39 -8.42 -11.57
C ALA A 12 -15.07 -7.30 -10.79
N PRO A 13 -14.31 -6.42 -10.13
CA PRO A 13 -14.86 -5.16 -9.68
C PRO A 13 -15.62 -4.49 -10.82
N LYS A 14 -16.83 -3.97 -10.58
CA LYS A 14 -17.51 -3.08 -11.54
C LYS A 14 -16.83 -1.71 -11.59
N LEU A 15 -15.50 -1.67 -11.49
CA LEU A 15 -14.65 -0.50 -11.64
C LEU A 15 -14.45 -0.23 -13.15
N ARG A 16 -15.54 -0.14 -13.92
CA ARG A 16 -15.46 0.33 -15.32
C ARG A 16 -15.35 1.85 -15.30
N SER A 17 -14.21 2.36 -14.83
CA SER A 17 -13.79 3.73 -15.13
C SER A 17 -13.19 3.71 -16.53
N THR A 18 -13.70 4.54 -17.44
CA THR A 18 -13.10 4.73 -18.78
C THR A 18 -11.66 5.26 -18.69
N TYR A 19 -11.27 5.88 -17.57
CA TYR A 19 -9.94 6.44 -17.34
C TYR A 19 -8.91 5.41 -16.83
N HIS A 20 -9.36 4.33 -16.19
CA HIS A 20 -8.49 3.29 -15.59
C HIS A 20 -8.85 1.89 -16.08
N PRO A 21 -8.70 1.59 -17.39
CA PRO A 21 -9.12 0.33 -17.97
C PRO A 21 -8.23 -0.85 -17.57
N ILE A 22 -6.98 -0.60 -17.13
CA ILE A 22 -6.04 -1.66 -16.73
C ILE A 22 -6.20 -1.88 -15.22
N SER A 23 -6.84 -2.98 -14.87
CA SER A 23 -7.06 -3.39 -13.47
C SER A 23 -6.42 -4.75 -13.19
N TYR A 24 -5.50 -4.78 -12.24
CA TYR A 24 -4.99 -5.99 -11.63
C TYR A 24 -5.78 -6.27 -10.35
N CYS A 25 -6.28 -7.48 -10.18
CA CYS A 25 -7.04 -7.87 -9.00
C CYS A 25 -6.51 -9.19 -8.45
N ASN A 26 -6.54 -9.33 -7.13
CA ASN A 26 -6.42 -10.61 -6.44
C ASN A 26 -7.58 -10.70 -5.44
N ASN A 27 -8.51 -11.61 -5.68
CA ASN A 27 -9.72 -11.78 -4.89
C ASN A 27 -9.61 -13.03 -4.00
N HIS A 28 -10.36 -13.07 -2.92
CA HIS A 28 -10.45 -14.31 -2.15
C HIS A 28 -11.25 -15.36 -2.97
N PRO A 29 -10.80 -16.64 -2.98
CA PRO A 29 -11.37 -17.66 -3.85
C PRO A 29 -12.87 -17.90 -3.59
N GLU A 30 -13.23 -18.13 -2.32
CA GLU A 30 -14.58 -18.61 -1.99
C GLU A 30 -15.54 -17.56 -1.41
N ALA A 31 -14.99 -16.54 -0.74
CA ALA A 31 -15.74 -15.63 0.12
C ALA A 31 -15.58 -14.17 -0.28
N ARG A 32 -16.60 -13.35 0.00
CA ARG A 32 -16.56 -11.89 -0.15
C ARG A 32 -15.83 -11.27 1.05
N ARG A 33 -14.53 -11.52 1.15
CA ARG A 33 -13.64 -11.01 2.20
C ARG A 33 -12.27 -10.71 1.58
N ALA A 34 -11.52 -9.80 2.19
CA ALA A 34 -10.24 -9.37 1.61
C ALA A 34 -10.38 -8.87 0.16
N GLY A 35 -9.37 -9.13 -0.66
CA GLY A 35 -9.31 -8.66 -2.04
C GLY A 35 -8.51 -7.38 -2.15
N VAL A 36 -7.61 -7.34 -3.11
CA VAL A 36 -6.76 -6.20 -3.41
C VAL A 36 -6.74 -5.91 -4.91
N ALA A 37 -6.55 -4.65 -5.27
CA ALA A 37 -6.47 -4.24 -6.67
C ALA A 37 -5.47 -3.11 -6.92
N ILE A 38 -4.86 -3.13 -8.10
CA ILE A 38 -4.05 -2.05 -8.65
C ILE A 38 -4.72 -1.59 -9.94
N LEU A 39 -5.07 -0.31 -9.99
CA LEU A 39 -5.67 0.34 -11.15
C LEU A 39 -4.60 1.23 -11.77
N LEU A 40 -4.39 1.09 -13.08
CA LEU A 40 -3.46 1.91 -13.84
C LEU A 40 -4.24 2.73 -14.87
N ALA A 41 -3.81 3.98 -15.08
CA ALA A 41 -4.40 4.85 -16.08
C ALA A 41 -4.15 4.30 -17.49
N ALA A 42 -5.12 4.46 -18.39
CA ALA A 42 -5.09 3.91 -19.76
C ALA A 42 -3.83 4.31 -20.53
N ASN A 43 -3.40 5.56 -20.33
CA ASN A 43 -2.29 6.21 -21.01
C ASN A 43 -0.95 6.06 -20.28
N LEU A 44 -0.86 5.27 -19.21
CA LEU A 44 0.39 5.09 -18.48
C LEU A 44 1.45 4.35 -19.32
N GLY A 45 1.04 3.55 -20.32
CA GLY A 45 1.96 2.76 -21.14
C GLY A 45 2.65 1.64 -20.37
N PHE A 46 2.01 1.12 -19.31
CA PHE A 46 2.55 0.02 -18.51
C PHE A 46 2.53 -1.29 -19.30
N GLN A 47 3.71 -1.89 -19.46
CA GLN A 47 3.89 -3.21 -20.05
C GLN A 47 4.23 -4.21 -18.96
N GLU A 48 3.32 -5.13 -18.67
CA GLU A 48 3.52 -6.15 -17.63
C GLU A 48 4.69 -7.09 -17.97
N LEU A 49 5.52 -7.35 -16.97
CA LEU A 49 6.59 -8.35 -17.02
C LEU A 49 6.26 -9.56 -16.13
N ASP A 50 5.76 -9.32 -14.92
CA ASP A 50 5.47 -10.39 -13.96
C ASP A 50 4.41 -9.95 -12.94
N LYS A 51 3.74 -10.92 -12.31
CA LYS A 51 2.71 -10.71 -11.29
C LYS A 51 2.80 -11.79 -10.22
N MET A 52 2.72 -11.39 -8.95
CA MET A 52 2.66 -12.29 -7.81
C MET A 52 1.46 -11.99 -6.91
N THR A 53 0.77 -13.03 -6.48
CA THR A 53 -0.43 -12.96 -5.62
C THR A 53 -0.35 -14.00 -4.50
N ASP A 54 -1.10 -13.82 -3.42
CA ASP A 54 -1.38 -14.89 -2.46
C ASP A 54 -2.70 -15.59 -2.73
N GLU A 55 -2.86 -16.74 -2.09
CA GLU A 55 -4.06 -17.59 -2.14
C GLU A 55 -5.30 -17.00 -1.45
N HIS A 56 -5.17 -15.90 -0.71
CA HIS A 56 -6.25 -15.32 0.10
C HIS A 56 -6.66 -13.90 -0.28
N GLY A 57 -6.14 -13.36 -1.40
CA GLY A 57 -6.50 -12.01 -1.85
C GLY A 57 -5.97 -10.90 -0.93
N ARG A 58 -4.84 -11.12 -0.25
CA ARG A 58 -4.26 -10.19 0.73
C ARG A 58 -3.08 -9.40 0.16
N PHE A 59 -2.41 -9.86 -0.88
CA PHE A 59 -1.45 -9.03 -1.60
C PHE A 59 -1.50 -9.26 -3.10
N LEU A 60 -1.01 -8.26 -3.82
CA LEU A 60 -0.85 -8.27 -5.26
C LEU A 60 0.38 -7.42 -5.60
N PHE A 61 1.34 -8.05 -6.24
CA PHE A 61 2.53 -7.40 -6.78
C PHE A 61 2.47 -7.50 -8.30
N ILE A 62 2.77 -6.40 -8.98
CA ILE A 62 2.97 -6.36 -10.42
C ILE A 62 4.30 -5.70 -10.69
N LYS A 63 5.03 -6.23 -11.68
CA LYS A 63 6.26 -5.66 -12.19
C LYS A 63 6.10 -5.45 -13.68
N GLY A 64 6.55 -4.31 -14.18
CA GLY A 64 6.42 -3.96 -15.59
C GLY A 64 7.31 -2.81 -16.00
N VAL A 65 7.28 -2.47 -17.28
CA VAL A 65 8.03 -1.35 -17.85
C VAL A 65 7.09 -0.17 -18.09
N ILE A 66 7.52 1.02 -17.67
CA ILE A 66 6.91 2.29 -18.05
C ILE A 66 8.04 3.14 -18.64
N ALA A 67 7.94 3.42 -19.94
CA ALA A 67 8.92 4.22 -20.69
C ALA A 67 10.37 3.84 -20.37
N GLU A 68 10.71 2.60 -20.72
CA GLU A 68 12.04 1.99 -20.61
C GLU A 68 12.59 1.80 -19.18
N ARG A 69 11.81 2.13 -18.15
CA ARG A 69 12.17 1.89 -16.75
C ARG A 69 11.28 0.83 -16.13
N VAL A 70 11.89 -0.07 -15.35
CA VAL A 70 11.17 -1.09 -14.59
C VAL A 70 10.54 -0.47 -13.36
N TYR A 71 9.26 -0.74 -13.15
CA TYR A 71 8.48 -0.38 -11.98
C TYR A 71 7.87 -1.63 -11.36
N THR A 72 7.95 -1.72 -10.04
CA THR A 72 7.21 -2.68 -9.22
C THR A 72 6.18 -1.93 -8.39
N PHE A 73 4.91 -2.33 -8.52
CA PHE A 73 3.82 -1.85 -7.69
C PHE A 73 3.34 -2.99 -6.80
N ALA A 74 3.21 -2.73 -5.51
CA ALA A 74 2.76 -3.71 -4.53
C ALA A 74 1.63 -3.14 -3.69
N THR A 75 0.54 -3.91 -3.55
CA THR A 75 -0.52 -3.62 -2.60
C THR A 75 -0.62 -4.73 -1.56
N ILE A 76 -0.70 -4.37 -0.27
CA ILE A 76 -0.77 -5.32 0.86
C ILE A 76 -1.98 -4.98 1.74
N TYR A 77 -2.75 -6.00 2.11
CA TYR A 77 -3.85 -5.93 3.06
C TYR A 77 -3.61 -6.93 4.19
N VAL A 78 -3.19 -6.43 5.35
CA VAL A 78 -2.77 -7.29 6.47
C VAL A 78 -3.99 -7.90 7.18
N PRO A 79 -3.99 -9.21 7.51
CA PRO A 79 -5.08 -9.85 8.23
C PRO A 79 -5.10 -9.44 9.72
N ASN A 80 -6.26 -9.53 10.36
CA ASN A 80 -6.43 -9.19 11.80
C ASN A 80 -5.63 -10.13 12.74
N SER A 81 -5.31 -11.34 12.30
CA SER A 81 -4.53 -12.31 13.08
C SER A 81 -3.14 -12.48 12.48
N LYS A 82 -2.14 -12.74 13.34
CA LYS A 82 -0.74 -12.95 12.93
C LYS A 82 -0.15 -11.81 12.06
N GLN A 83 -0.63 -10.58 12.25
CA GLN A 83 -0.28 -9.37 11.50
C GLN A 83 1.23 -9.24 11.22
N ALA A 84 2.06 -9.31 12.27
CA ALA A 84 3.50 -9.12 12.15
C ALA A 84 4.19 -10.25 11.36
N GLN A 85 3.75 -11.50 11.53
CA GLN A 85 4.28 -12.64 10.79
C GLN A 85 3.91 -12.54 9.31
N PHE A 86 2.64 -12.21 9.03
CA PHE A 86 2.14 -12.04 7.67
C PHE A 86 2.90 -10.92 6.95
N LEU A 87 2.94 -9.71 7.53
CA LEU A 87 3.56 -8.56 6.89
C LEU A 87 5.05 -8.80 6.61
N ARG A 88 5.80 -9.37 7.57
CA ARG A 88 7.21 -9.73 7.36
C ARG A 88 7.41 -10.77 6.26
N GLY A 89 6.58 -11.82 6.24
CA GLY A 89 6.64 -12.85 5.20
C GLY A 89 6.33 -12.28 3.82
N THR A 90 5.36 -11.38 3.73
CA THR A 90 4.98 -10.68 2.50
C THR A 90 6.07 -9.72 2.03
N LEU A 91 6.71 -8.97 2.93
CA LEU A 91 7.85 -8.11 2.60
C LEU A 91 9.06 -8.94 2.12
N ASN A 92 9.33 -10.10 2.70
CA ASN A 92 10.39 -10.99 2.23
C ASN A 92 10.12 -11.52 0.81
N LYS A 93 8.87 -11.88 0.50
CA LYS A 93 8.47 -12.24 -0.88
C LYS A 93 8.65 -11.06 -1.83
N LEU A 94 8.24 -9.86 -1.41
CA LEU A 94 8.40 -8.63 -2.19
C LEU A 94 9.88 -8.33 -2.47
N HIS A 95 10.78 -8.56 -1.51
CA HIS A 95 12.22 -8.38 -1.70
C HIS A 95 12.77 -9.25 -2.84
N GLY A 96 12.36 -10.52 -2.92
CA GLY A 96 12.76 -11.39 -4.03
C GLY A 96 12.07 -11.10 -5.37
N PHE A 97 10.88 -10.49 -5.35
CA PHE A 97 10.09 -10.19 -6.55
C PHE A 97 10.45 -8.83 -7.18
N SER A 98 10.70 -7.83 -6.34
CA SER A 98 10.80 -6.43 -6.74
C SER A 98 12.04 -6.11 -7.56
N GLU A 99 11.87 -5.24 -8.54
CA GLU A 99 12.94 -4.74 -9.40
C GLU A 99 12.63 -3.29 -9.81
N GLY A 100 13.68 -2.51 -10.06
CA GLY A 100 13.55 -1.11 -10.45
C GLY A 100 12.91 -0.24 -9.36
N ALA A 101 12.10 0.73 -9.79
CA ALA A 101 11.41 1.62 -8.86
C ALA A 101 10.28 0.85 -8.14
N LEU A 102 10.26 0.89 -6.81
CA LEU A 102 9.27 0.16 -6.01
C LEU A 102 8.32 1.13 -5.31
N ILE A 103 7.02 0.93 -5.49
CA ILE A 103 5.94 1.66 -4.83
C ILE A 103 5.05 0.64 -4.11
N VAL A 104 4.90 0.79 -2.80
CA VAL A 104 4.15 -0.13 -1.93
C VAL A 104 3.04 0.64 -1.23
N GLY A 105 1.80 0.29 -1.51
CA GLY A 105 0.63 0.79 -0.79
C GLY A 105 -0.02 -0.30 0.05
N GLY A 106 -0.73 0.05 1.11
CA GLY A 106 -1.52 -0.95 1.81
C GLY A 106 -2.07 -0.54 3.16
N ASP A 107 -3.06 -1.30 3.60
CA ASP A 107 -3.56 -1.27 4.97
C ASP A 107 -2.77 -2.31 5.79
N PHE A 108 -1.89 -1.80 6.63
CA PHE A 108 -1.03 -2.62 7.49
C PHE A 108 -1.72 -3.02 8.79
N LYS A 109 -2.94 -2.52 9.06
CA LYS A 109 -3.76 -2.73 10.26
C LYS A 109 -3.05 -2.40 11.58
N ALA A 110 -1.92 -1.69 11.55
CA ALA A 110 -1.14 -1.37 12.74
C ALA A 110 -0.35 -0.05 12.59
N PRO A 111 -0.38 0.83 13.60
CA PRO A 111 0.54 1.95 13.70
C PRO A 111 1.99 1.44 13.80
N LEU A 112 2.85 1.88 12.88
CA LEU A 112 4.28 1.55 12.87
C LEU A 112 5.08 2.49 13.77
N ASP A 113 4.66 3.75 13.93
CA ASP A 113 5.12 4.63 15.00
C ASP A 113 3.98 4.95 15.97
N PRO A 114 3.79 4.19 17.06
CA PRO A 114 2.62 4.38 17.92
C PRO A 114 2.48 5.80 18.49
N LEU A 115 3.58 6.52 18.74
CA LEU A 115 3.52 7.87 19.30
C LEU A 115 3.03 8.91 18.29
N MET A 116 3.27 8.67 17.01
CA MET A 116 2.95 9.59 15.92
C MET A 116 1.73 9.15 15.10
N ASP A 117 1.46 7.85 15.05
CA ASP A 117 0.47 7.20 14.18
C ASP A 117 -0.75 6.70 14.97
N SER A 118 -0.86 7.00 16.25
CA SER A 118 -2.01 6.66 17.09
C SER A 118 -2.34 7.79 18.04
N SER A 119 -3.62 8.15 18.15
CA SER A 119 -4.07 9.20 19.06
C SER A 119 -3.83 8.83 20.53
N THR A 120 -3.72 7.54 20.86
CA THR A 120 -3.45 7.07 22.21
C THR A 120 -1.99 6.70 22.46
N GLY A 121 -1.09 6.83 21.47
CA GLY A 121 0.30 6.39 21.64
C GLY A 121 0.49 4.86 21.60
N HIS A 122 -0.55 4.09 21.25
CA HIS A 122 -0.53 2.62 21.32
C HIS A 122 -0.79 1.96 19.96
N SER A 123 -0.14 0.82 19.74
CA SER A 123 -0.35 -0.09 18.59
C SER A 123 -0.82 -1.45 19.07
N CYS A 124 -1.55 -2.18 18.22
CA CYS A 124 -1.92 -3.57 18.48
C CYS A 124 -0.70 -4.52 18.42
N LEU A 125 0.42 -4.06 17.85
CA LEU A 125 1.66 -4.82 17.77
C LEU A 125 2.58 -4.50 18.95
N SER A 126 3.33 -5.52 19.40
CA SER A 126 4.41 -5.32 20.36
C SER A 126 5.54 -4.49 19.75
N GLN A 127 6.31 -3.80 20.59
CA GLN A 127 7.47 -3.04 20.15
C GLN A 127 8.52 -3.91 19.43
N ALA A 128 8.66 -5.18 19.81
CA ALA A 128 9.53 -6.11 19.13
C ALA A 128 9.04 -6.43 17.71
N HIS A 129 7.73 -6.61 17.52
CA HIS A 129 7.15 -6.81 16.20
C HIS A 129 7.30 -5.57 15.31
N ILE A 130 7.02 -4.38 15.84
CA ILE A 130 7.20 -3.12 15.12
C ILE A 130 8.64 -2.94 14.68
N ARG A 131 9.62 -3.14 15.57
CA ARG A 131 11.05 -3.08 15.22
C ARG A 131 11.41 -4.08 14.13
N SER A 132 10.89 -5.30 14.21
CA SER A 132 11.18 -6.30 13.18
C SER A 132 10.54 -5.97 11.83
N ILE A 133 9.35 -5.37 11.80
CA ILE A 133 8.72 -4.90 10.55
C ILE A 133 9.52 -3.74 9.96
N ARG A 134 9.88 -2.74 10.78
CA ARG A 134 10.72 -1.60 10.37
C ARG A 134 12.05 -2.06 9.78
N ARG A 135 12.67 -3.09 10.35
CA ARG A 135 13.87 -3.72 9.77
C ARG A 135 13.61 -4.30 8.39
N SER A 136 12.54 -5.07 8.20
CA SER A 136 12.19 -5.63 6.89
C SER A 136 11.82 -4.56 5.85
N LEU A 137 11.23 -3.44 6.27
CA LEU A 137 11.02 -2.27 5.41
C LEU A 137 12.37 -1.63 5.02
N GLY A 138 13.31 -1.52 5.98
CA GLY A 138 14.65 -1.00 5.75
C GLY A 138 15.52 -1.87 4.83
N GLU A 139 15.37 -3.20 4.89
CA GLU A 139 16.02 -4.15 3.97
C GLU A 139 15.58 -3.92 2.51
N LEU A 140 14.34 -3.47 2.31
CA LEU A 140 13.78 -3.07 1.02
C LEU A 140 14.04 -1.58 0.69
N THR A 141 14.79 -0.87 1.53
CA THR A 141 15.00 0.59 1.48
C THR A 141 13.72 1.40 1.30
N LEU A 142 12.61 0.94 1.88
CA LEU A 142 11.30 1.61 1.80
C LEU A 142 11.22 2.78 2.78
N VAL A 143 10.71 3.90 2.26
CA VAL A 143 10.46 5.13 2.98
C VAL A 143 8.96 5.42 2.97
N ASP A 144 8.40 5.72 4.14
CA ASP A 144 7.03 6.20 4.30
C ASP A 144 6.92 7.64 3.75
N CYS A 145 6.20 7.80 2.64
CA CYS A 145 6.16 9.07 1.90
C CYS A 145 5.48 10.17 2.70
N TRP A 146 4.38 9.84 3.39
CA TRP A 146 3.67 10.84 4.18
C TRP A 146 4.53 11.31 5.35
N ARG A 147 5.22 10.39 6.04
CA ARG A 147 6.12 10.75 7.13
C ARG A 147 7.36 11.52 6.66
N ALA A 148 7.84 11.26 5.45
CA ALA A 148 8.97 12.00 4.87
C ALA A 148 8.63 13.49 4.63
N ILE A 149 7.41 13.79 4.17
CA ILE A 149 6.93 15.17 3.99
C ILE A 149 6.48 15.80 5.32
N HIS A 150 5.88 15.01 6.21
CA HIS A 150 5.28 15.46 7.46
C HIS A 150 5.96 14.81 8.68
N PRO A 151 7.24 15.12 8.95
CA PRO A 151 8.03 14.41 9.96
C PRO A 151 7.45 14.52 11.37
N THR A 152 6.83 15.65 11.70
CA THR A 152 6.32 15.96 13.05
C THR A 152 4.80 16.06 13.14
N ASN A 153 4.08 16.15 12.02
CA ASN A 153 2.63 16.27 12.05
C ASN A 153 1.99 14.93 12.44
N LYS A 154 0.81 15.00 13.05
CA LYS A 154 -0.03 13.83 13.31
C LYS A 154 -1.28 13.95 12.47
N ASP A 155 -1.54 12.93 11.68
CA ASP A 155 -2.75 12.77 10.91
C ASP A 155 -3.03 11.26 10.77
N TYR A 156 -4.28 10.91 10.48
CA TYR A 156 -4.78 9.56 10.66
C TYR A 156 -5.60 9.11 9.47
N THR A 157 -5.45 7.84 9.11
CA THR A 157 -6.19 7.24 7.99
C THR A 157 -7.41 6.49 8.44
N HIS A 158 -7.56 6.14 9.72
CA HIS A 158 -8.69 5.34 10.19
C HIS A 158 -9.18 5.83 11.55
N TYR A 159 -10.51 5.83 11.72
CA TYR A 159 -11.18 6.10 12.99
C TYR A 159 -11.96 4.87 13.47
N LEU A 160 -11.57 4.35 14.63
CA LEU A 160 -12.22 3.21 15.25
C LEU A 160 -13.20 3.69 16.32
N ALA A 161 -14.48 3.76 15.94
CA ALA A 161 -15.56 4.30 16.78
C ALA A 161 -15.69 3.61 18.14
N VAL A 162 -15.57 2.27 18.18
CA VAL A 162 -15.71 1.47 19.42
C VAL A 162 -14.70 1.82 20.52
N HIS A 163 -13.57 2.42 20.15
CA HIS A 163 -12.52 2.81 21.08
C HIS A 163 -12.23 4.32 21.03
N ASN A 164 -13.05 5.09 20.31
CA ASN A 164 -12.87 6.51 20.06
C ASN A 164 -11.40 6.85 19.74
N ARG A 165 -10.81 6.10 18.79
CA ARG A 165 -9.37 6.16 18.50
C ARG A 165 -9.14 6.46 17.04
N TYR A 166 -8.20 7.37 16.79
CA TYR A 166 -7.64 7.61 15.47
C TYR A 166 -6.29 6.90 15.34
N SER A 167 -6.06 6.31 14.17
CA SER A 167 -4.81 5.63 13.85
C SER A 167 -4.45 5.78 12.38
N ARG A 168 -3.15 5.89 12.11
CA ARG A 168 -2.58 5.82 10.77
C ARG A 168 -2.09 4.40 10.52
N ILE A 169 -2.88 3.65 9.77
CA ILE A 169 -2.64 2.23 9.48
C ILE A 169 -2.50 1.94 7.98
N ASP A 170 -2.78 2.94 7.15
CA ASP A 170 -2.60 2.89 5.71
C ASP A 170 -1.31 3.62 5.35
N TYR A 171 -0.47 2.97 4.56
CA TYR A 171 0.84 3.45 4.20
C TYR A 171 1.01 3.45 2.69
N LEU A 172 1.64 4.50 2.18
CA LEU A 172 2.15 4.56 0.81
C LEU A 172 3.65 4.86 0.89
N MET A 173 4.44 3.89 0.45
CA MET A 173 5.88 3.87 0.59
C MET A 173 6.54 3.76 -0.78
N ILE A 174 7.72 4.36 -0.90
CA ILE A 174 8.57 4.22 -2.10
C ILE A 174 9.95 3.78 -1.68
N ARG A 175 10.69 3.17 -2.61
CA ARG A 175 12.12 2.95 -2.40
C ARG A 175 12.87 4.27 -2.30
N GLN A 176 13.89 4.32 -1.46
CA GLN A 176 14.65 5.51 -1.12
C GLN A 176 15.17 6.28 -2.34
N GLU A 177 15.53 5.62 -3.44
CA GLU A 177 16.02 6.28 -4.66
C GLU A 177 14.93 7.13 -5.33
N GLY A 178 13.65 6.80 -5.12
CA GLY A 178 12.50 7.57 -5.59
C GLY A 178 12.20 8.82 -4.77
N LEU A 179 12.82 8.99 -3.60
CA LEU A 179 12.51 10.08 -2.67
C LEU A 179 12.84 11.47 -3.25
N SER A 180 13.85 11.56 -4.12
CA SER A 180 14.20 12.80 -4.83
C SER A 180 13.08 13.32 -5.74
N ARG A 181 12.16 12.46 -6.15
CA ARG A 181 11.03 12.77 -7.02
C ARG A 181 9.73 12.99 -6.24
N LEU A 182 9.74 12.83 -4.92
CA LEU A 182 8.58 13.04 -4.07
C LEU A 182 8.24 14.53 -4.02
N GLN A 183 7.10 14.91 -4.58
CA GLN A 183 6.65 16.31 -4.59
C GLN A 183 5.68 16.59 -3.45
N SER A 184 4.72 15.70 -3.22
CA SER A 184 3.69 15.87 -2.20
C SER A 184 3.25 14.51 -1.65
N ALA A 185 2.73 14.52 -0.42
CA ALA A 185 2.02 13.39 0.17
C ALA A 185 0.92 13.92 1.08
N ALA A 186 -0.30 13.39 0.93
CA ALA A 186 -1.49 13.83 1.66
C ALA A 186 -2.30 12.65 2.18
N ILE A 187 -2.99 12.85 3.30
CA ILE A 187 -4.06 11.98 3.76
C ILE A 187 -5.36 12.73 3.54
N GLU A 188 -6.23 12.16 2.72
CA GLU A 188 -7.54 12.72 2.45
C GLU A 188 -8.57 12.25 3.48
N PRO A 189 -9.56 13.10 3.81
CA PRO A 189 -10.67 12.72 4.67
C PRO A 189 -11.37 11.45 4.15
N ALA A 190 -11.79 10.60 5.08
CA ALA A 190 -12.55 9.39 4.76
C ALA A 190 -13.98 9.76 4.32
N THR A 191 -14.22 9.78 3.00
CA THR A 191 -15.55 10.10 2.44
C THR A 191 -16.30 8.88 1.89
N TRP A 192 -15.58 7.84 1.47
CA TRP A 192 -16.14 6.66 0.78
C TRP A 192 -16.07 5.36 1.60
N SER A 193 -15.18 5.31 2.59
CA SER A 193 -15.01 4.20 3.52
C SER A 193 -14.69 4.73 4.91
N ASP A 194 -14.47 3.82 5.86
CA ASP A 194 -13.90 4.10 7.18
C ASP A 194 -12.37 4.36 7.15
N HIS A 195 -11.78 4.42 5.96
CA HIS A 195 -10.38 4.76 5.73
C HIS A 195 -10.24 6.02 4.85
N GLY A 196 -9.38 6.95 5.26
CA GLY A 196 -8.90 8.06 4.47
C GLY A 196 -7.88 7.59 3.44
N SER A 197 -7.91 8.16 2.23
CA SER A 197 -6.99 7.76 1.17
C SER A 197 -5.63 8.44 1.33
N VAL A 198 -4.55 7.70 1.10
CA VAL A 198 -3.19 8.26 1.09
C VAL A 198 -2.81 8.55 -0.36
N GLN A 199 -2.48 9.81 -0.64
CA GLN A 199 -2.09 10.29 -1.96
C GLN A 199 -0.61 10.66 -1.98
N LEU A 200 -0.01 10.49 -3.15
CA LEU A 200 1.41 10.68 -3.41
C LEU A 200 1.58 11.24 -4.81
N ASP A 201 2.23 12.41 -4.91
CA ASP A 201 2.65 12.99 -6.17
C ASP A 201 4.15 12.77 -6.38
N LEU A 202 4.49 12.13 -7.49
CA LEU A 202 5.86 11.92 -7.92
C LEU A 202 6.13 12.70 -9.20
N GLU A 203 7.25 13.42 -9.24
CA GLU A 203 7.73 14.06 -10.45
C GLU A 203 7.93 13.01 -11.55
N SER A 204 7.31 13.22 -12.72
CA SER A 204 7.42 12.32 -13.86
C SER A 204 8.78 12.50 -14.54
N PRO A 205 9.51 11.42 -14.87
CA PRO A 205 10.68 11.52 -15.73
C PRO A 205 10.29 11.65 -17.21
N LEU A 206 9.00 11.49 -17.54
CA LEU A 206 8.46 11.36 -18.90
C LEU A 206 7.83 12.63 -19.44
N PHE A 207 7.48 13.55 -18.54
CA PHE A 207 6.92 14.84 -18.88
C PHE A 207 7.83 15.89 -18.26
N LYS A 208 8.85 16.34 -19.01
CA LYS A 208 9.44 17.65 -18.71
C LYS A 208 8.38 18.70 -19.08
N PRO A 209 8.19 19.74 -18.26
CA PRO A 209 7.31 20.85 -18.61
C PRO A 209 7.73 21.52 -19.92
#